data_AF-A0A2E0YAV7-F1
#
_entry.id   AF-A0A2E0YAV7-F1
#
_cell.length_a   1.000
_cell.length_b   1.000
_cell.length_c   1.000
_cell.angle_alpha   90.00
_cell.angle_beta   90.00
_cell.angle_gamma   90.00
#
_symmetry.space_group_name_H-M   'P 1'
#
loop_
_entity.id
_entity.type
_entity.pdbx_description
1 polymer ?
#
loop_
_entity_poly.entity_id
_entity_poly.type
_entity_poly.pdbx_seq_one_letter_code
_entity_poly.pdbx_strand_id
1 'polypeptide(L)'
;MPTARSGARSDFGRHKALARSSLTVSESAAGRRRSSATGSGGGTAAAGLEMGAGAEPGAASGTAPGDAASTAWAPRHSPTASPAGPCLFHPLRIARIIRVFPMMSPMDRAFRRWTEAHLPDAWRGTGAPEWNALAVEASHRRFYRLRRADGAGGTVVAMSSPPALENNDQFETLAGVLEDAGVAAPRILAADRERGYFLTTDLGPVHLADRYAREADEVLPAAIDTLHRIQAIDDPAVPPYTRQRFRDELAIYTEWFLGGLLDSAPPDTLDDAFGELLAATDRQPRCCVHRDYHGRNLLLLPDGTVGVVDFQDALMGPATYDIASLLRDCYHAFPEETVARWRDAYAAASPLPLDRATFAVDMDLVALQRQLKAVGIFARLWLRDGRDSHLPHVVPVLERIAVLAGRHAPAVPALGALAAHAEVMLPAARARLEARP
;
A
#
# COMPACT_ATOMS: atom_id res chain seq x y z
N MET A 1 -6.42 -62.98 -16.14
CA MET A 1 -6.93 -62.60 -17.48
C MET A 1 -8.43 -62.89 -17.55
N PRO A 2 -9.28 -62.08 -18.21
CA PRO A 2 -9.37 -60.60 -18.14
C PRO A 2 -10.86 -60.14 -18.01
N THR A 3 -11.16 -59.02 -17.32
CA THR A 3 -11.53 -57.65 -17.81
C THR A 3 -12.97 -57.38 -18.25
N ALA A 4 -13.38 -56.13 -18.03
CA ALA A 4 -14.72 -55.58 -18.10
C ALA A 4 -14.96 -54.62 -19.29
N ARG A 5 -16.27 -54.35 -19.52
CA ARG A 5 -16.95 -53.05 -19.80
C ARG A 5 -16.98 -52.36 -21.20
N SER A 6 -18.16 -51.73 -21.37
CA SER A 6 -18.55 -50.54 -22.16
C SER A 6 -18.80 -50.74 -23.66
N GLY A 7 -19.72 -50.06 -24.35
CA GLY A 7 -20.64 -48.94 -24.05
C GLY A 7 -21.08 -48.34 -25.40
N ALA A 8 -22.34 -47.89 -25.56
CA ALA A 8 -22.88 -47.35 -26.80
C ALA A 8 -23.50 -45.95 -26.61
N ARG A 9 -23.38 -45.09 -27.64
CA ARG A 9 -23.95 -43.74 -27.76
C ARG A 9 -24.93 -43.66 -28.94
N SER A 10 -25.94 -42.80 -28.81
CA SER A 10 -26.75 -42.11 -29.85
C SER A 10 -27.77 -41.20 -29.12
N ASP A 11 -28.40 -40.14 -29.60
CA ASP A 11 -28.25 -39.07 -30.62
C ASP A 11 -29.56 -38.21 -30.46
N PHE A 12 -29.75 -37.11 -31.24
CA PHE A 12 -30.96 -36.23 -31.34
C PHE A 12 -31.13 -35.09 -30.29
N GLY A 13 -31.65 -33.88 -30.57
CA GLY A 13 -32.29 -33.26 -31.74
C GLY A 13 -33.02 -31.96 -31.32
N ARG A 14 -33.19 -30.98 -32.24
CA ARG A 14 -33.72 -29.60 -32.04
C ARG A 14 -35.26 -29.49 -31.93
N HIS A 15 -35.79 -28.45 -31.24
CA HIS A 15 -36.72 -27.38 -31.72
C HIS A 15 -37.73 -26.76 -30.69
N LYS A 16 -38.10 -25.48 -30.96
CA LYS A 16 -39.26 -24.63 -30.52
C LYS A 16 -39.15 -23.90 -29.16
N ALA A 17 -39.74 -22.72 -28.91
CA ALA A 17 -40.33 -21.61 -29.69
C ALA A 17 -40.65 -20.43 -28.72
N LEU A 18 -40.82 -19.25 -29.31
CA LEU A 18 -41.29 -17.93 -28.84
C LEU A 18 -42.23 -17.83 -27.62
N ALA A 19 -42.07 -16.74 -26.85
CA ALA A 19 -43.16 -16.03 -26.17
C ALA A 19 -42.95 -14.50 -26.23
N ARG A 20 -43.97 -13.79 -26.74
CA ARG A 20 -44.19 -12.34 -26.63
C ARG A 20 -45.28 -12.12 -25.58
N SER A 21 -45.16 -11.07 -24.77
CA SER A 21 -46.31 -10.39 -24.15
C SER A 21 -45.98 -8.91 -23.90
N SER A 22 -46.99 -8.08 -24.11
CA SER A 22 -46.95 -6.63 -24.24
C SER A 22 -47.64 -5.94 -23.05
N LEU A 23 -47.35 -4.63 -22.87
CA LEU A 23 -48.15 -3.59 -22.18
C LEU A 23 -48.13 -3.66 -20.63
N THR A 24 -48.01 -2.58 -19.85
CA THR A 24 -48.61 -1.24 -19.95
C THR A 24 -47.78 -0.15 -19.25
N VAL A 25 -47.96 1.09 -19.75
CA VAL A 25 -47.58 2.39 -19.22
C VAL A 25 -48.35 2.75 -17.93
N SER A 26 -47.72 3.44 -16.98
CA SER A 26 -48.40 4.45 -16.15
C SER A 26 -47.45 5.59 -15.76
N GLU A 27 -47.67 6.75 -16.36
CA GLU A 27 -47.23 8.05 -15.86
C GLU A 27 -48.01 8.43 -14.59
N SER A 28 -47.36 9.15 -13.68
CA SER A 28 -48.02 10.01 -12.69
C SER A 28 -47.06 11.13 -12.28
N ALA A 29 -47.32 12.32 -12.82
CA ALA A 29 -46.73 13.58 -12.41
C ALA A 29 -47.74 14.40 -11.60
N ALA A 30 -47.33 14.96 -10.46
CA ALA A 30 -47.82 16.18 -9.82
C ALA A 30 -46.91 16.44 -8.59
N GLY A 31 -46.28 17.58 -8.32
CA GLY A 31 -46.50 18.95 -8.78
C GLY A 31 -47.09 19.81 -7.66
N ARG A 32 -46.25 20.58 -6.94
CA ARG A 32 -46.53 21.84 -6.19
C ARG A 32 -45.22 22.30 -5.49
N ARG A 33 -44.45 23.26 -6.00
CA ARG A 33 -44.52 24.75 -5.98
C ARG A 33 -44.43 25.43 -4.59
N ARG A 34 -43.27 26.10 -4.41
CA ARG A 34 -42.98 27.46 -3.88
C ARG A 34 -43.37 27.85 -2.44
N SER A 35 -42.37 28.34 -1.69
CA SER A 35 -42.36 29.73 -1.19
C SER A 35 -40.97 30.13 -0.64
N SER A 36 -40.49 31.28 -1.12
CA SER A 36 -39.43 32.11 -0.54
C SER A 36 -39.93 32.91 0.66
N ALA A 37 -39.10 33.13 1.68
CA ALA A 37 -39.21 34.30 2.56
C ALA A 37 -37.87 34.63 3.25
N THR A 38 -37.59 35.93 3.27
CA THR A 38 -36.48 36.70 3.82
C THR A 38 -36.72 37.11 5.29
N GLY A 39 -35.65 37.47 6.01
CA GLY A 39 -35.64 38.29 7.25
C GLY A 39 -34.69 37.69 8.30
N SER A 40 -33.51 38.23 8.64
CA SER A 40 -33.09 39.54 9.22
C SER A 40 -33.43 39.75 10.70
N GLY A 41 -32.38 39.88 11.53
CA GLY A 41 -32.38 40.47 12.88
C GLY A 41 -32.66 39.48 14.01
N GLY A 42 -31.94 39.44 15.13
CA GLY A 42 -30.85 40.24 15.67
C GLY A 42 -30.73 39.95 17.18
N GLY A 43 -29.56 40.25 17.76
CA GLY A 43 -29.44 40.67 19.15
C GLY A 43 -28.90 39.68 20.19
N THR A 44 -27.68 39.97 20.68
CA THR A 44 -27.28 40.20 22.10
C THR A 44 -27.46 39.05 23.12
N ALA A 45 -26.60 38.76 24.11
CA ALA A 45 -25.49 39.40 24.81
C ALA A 45 -24.74 38.26 25.56
N ALA A 46 -23.41 38.22 25.62
CA ALA A 46 -22.50 38.88 26.58
C ALA A 46 -22.49 38.30 28.01
N ALA A 47 -21.26 38.34 28.57
CA ALA A 47 -20.81 38.09 29.94
C ALA A 47 -20.56 36.61 30.31
N GLY A 48 -19.41 36.23 30.85
CA GLY A 48 -18.29 37.02 31.34
C GLY A 48 -17.70 36.40 32.62
N LEU A 49 -16.39 36.61 32.77
CA LEU A 49 -15.52 36.43 33.93
C LEU A 49 -15.12 34.99 34.29
N GLU A 50 -13.84 34.59 34.27
CA GLU A 50 -12.58 35.15 34.82
C GLU A 50 -12.19 34.60 36.21
N MET A 51 -10.93 34.16 36.24
CA MET A 51 -9.90 34.42 37.27
C MET A 51 -9.65 33.43 38.42
N GLY A 52 -8.35 33.14 38.60
CA GLY A 52 -7.70 32.72 39.85
C GLY A 52 -6.89 31.42 39.69
N ALA A 53 -5.65 31.42 39.17
CA ALA A 53 -4.38 31.86 39.77
C ALA A 53 -3.93 31.07 41.01
N GLY A 54 -2.69 30.53 40.97
CA GLY A 54 -1.84 30.48 42.16
C GLY A 54 -1.00 29.22 42.42
N ALA A 55 0.32 29.38 42.22
CA ALA A 55 1.42 28.93 43.09
C ALA A 55 2.04 27.52 42.94
N GLU A 56 3.28 27.49 42.43
CA GLU A 56 4.38 26.72 43.05
C GLU A 56 4.86 27.41 44.34
N PRO A 57 5.67 26.76 45.23
CA PRO A 57 7.12 26.70 45.04
C PRO A 57 7.82 25.45 45.63
N GLY A 58 9.12 25.25 45.32
CA GLY A 58 10.07 24.77 46.33
C GLY A 58 11.08 23.70 45.90
N ALA A 59 12.36 24.09 45.91
CA ALA A 59 13.54 23.32 45.52
C ALA A 59 14.17 22.47 46.66
N ALA A 60 15.05 21.54 46.27
CA ALA A 60 16.50 21.53 46.58
C ALA A 60 17.11 20.17 47.01
N SER A 61 18.28 19.87 46.40
CA SER A 61 19.45 19.11 46.92
C SER A 61 19.29 17.61 47.22
N GLY A 62 20.25 16.72 47.00
CA GLY A 62 21.63 16.84 46.52
C GLY A 62 22.35 15.47 46.54
N THR A 63 23.59 15.49 46.05
CA THR A 63 24.74 14.61 46.36
C THR A 63 24.75 13.13 45.97
N ALA A 64 25.62 12.81 45.00
CA ALA A 64 26.48 11.61 44.97
C ALA A 64 27.63 11.76 45.98
N PRO A 65 28.31 10.67 46.39
CA PRO A 65 29.52 10.16 45.69
C PRO A 65 29.53 8.60 45.66
N GLY A 66 30.41 7.85 45.02
CA GLY A 66 31.70 8.05 44.35
C GLY A 66 32.50 6.75 44.49
N ASP A 67 33.20 6.35 43.41
CA ASP A 67 34.44 5.54 43.36
C ASP A 67 34.40 4.09 43.91
N ALA A 68 35.18 3.09 43.51
CA ALA A 68 36.38 2.86 42.70
C ALA A 68 36.50 1.30 42.69
N ALA A 69 37.30 0.55 41.93
CA ALA A 69 38.28 0.73 40.87
C ALA A 69 38.70 -0.70 40.42
N SER A 70 39.32 -0.78 39.23
CA SER A 70 40.42 -1.68 38.85
C SER A 70 40.19 -3.21 38.87
N THR A 71 40.69 -4.02 37.93
CA THR A 71 42.08 -4.03 37.45
C THR A 71 42.20 -4.93 36.20
N ALA A 72 43.15 -4.56 35.34
CA ALA A 72 43.55 -5.20 34.09
C ALA A 72 44.24 -6.58 34.26
N TRP A 73 44.22 -7.41 33.21
CA TRP A 73 45.37 -8.27 32.87
C TRP A 73 45.35 -8.82 31.41
N ALA A 74 46.28 -8.32 30.61
CA ALA A 74 47.13 -9.06 29.65
C ALA A 74 48.53 -8.40 29.76
N PRO A 75 49.70 -8.92 29.29
CA PRO A 75 49.93 -9.89 28.19
C PRO A 75 51.18 -10.82 28.38
N ARG A 76 51.68 -11.40 27.26
CA ARG A 76 53.04 -12.00 26.97
C ARG A 76 53.10 -13.55 27.04
N HIS A 77 53.74 -14.35 26.16
CA HIS A 77 54.76 -14.20 25.10
C HIS A 77 54.69 -15.35 24.05
N SER A 78 55.16 -15.08 22.82
CA SER A 78 55.52 -15.96 21.67
C SER A 78 56.79 -16.83 21.94
N PRO A 79 57.51 -17.49 20.97
CA PRO A 79 57.26 -17.81 19.55
C PRO A 79 57.70 -19.25 19.11
N THR A 80 57.52 -19.60 17.84
CA THR A 80 58.37 -20.43 16.92
C THR A 80 57.48 -20.78 15.70
N ALA A 81 57.90 -21.00 14.46
CA ALA A 81 59.04 -20.66 13.63
C ALA A 81 58.65 -21.16 12.22
N SER A 82 58.75 -20.31 11.18
CA SER A 82 58.57 -20.69 9.76
C SER A 82 59.87 -21.34 9.23
N PRO A 83 59.90 -22.06 8.09
CA PRO A 83 59.98 -21.45 6.73
C PRO A 83 59.25 -22.31 5.65
N ALA A 84 59.07 -22.01 4.35
CA ALA A 84 59.59 -21.06 3.37
C ALA A 84 58.52 -20.92 2.26
N GLY A 85 58.27 -19.75 1.67
CA GLY A 85 58.80 -19.42 0.33
C GLY A 85 57.68 -18.87 -0.60
N PRO A 86 57.97 -17.99 -1.58
CA PRO A 86 57.16 -16.80 -1.84
C PRO A 86 56.43 -16.78 -3.19
N CYS A 87 55.36 -15.99 -3.29
CA CYS A 87 54.87 -15.45 -4.56
C CYS A 87 54.70 -13.93 -4.46
N LEU A 88 55.40 -13.27 -5.37
CA LEU A 88 55.51 -11.82 -5.57
C LEU A 88 54.18 -11.21 -6.01
N PHE A 89 53.79 -10.06 -5.45
CA PHE A 89 53.13 -8.98 -6.23
C PHE A 89 53.39 -7.62 -5.58
N HIS A 90 53.84 -6.67 -6.41
CA HIS A 90 54.26 -5.31 -6.07
C HIS A 90 53.06 -4.35 -5.90
N PRO A 91 53.16 -3.26 -5.11
CA PRO A 91 52.12 -2.25 -4.96
C PRO A 91 52.36 -1.07 -5.92
N LEU A 92 51.33 -0.58 -6.62
CA LEU A 92 51.39 0.74 -7.28
C LEU A 92 50.07 1.52 -7.17
N ARG A 93 50.19 2.63 -6.44
CA ARG A 93 49.73 4.00 -6.76
C ARG A 93 48.25 4.28 -7.01
N ILE A 94 47.70 5.00 -6.02
CA ILE A 94 46.74 6.13 -6.11
C ILE A 94 46.56 6.68 -7.53
N ALA A 95 45.36 6.54 -8.08
CA ALA A 95 44.89 7.27 -9.25
C ALA A 95 43.61 8.05 -8.89
N ARG A 96 43.61 9.33 -9.26
CA ARG A 96 42.58 10.35 -9.04
C ARG A 96 41.18 9.87 -9.43
N ILE A 97 40.21 10.13 -8.54
CA ILE A 97 38.79 10.11 -8.86
C ILE A 97 38.53 11.19 -9.91
N ILE A 98 38.44 10.80 -11.17
CA ILE A 98 37.79 11.61 -12.21
C ILE A 98 36.29 11.42 -11.96
N ARG A 99 35.56 12.50 -11.65
CA ARG A 99 34.10 12.53 -11.76
C ARG A 99 33.75 12.33 -13.22
N VAL A 100 33.59 11.07 -13.63
CA VAL A 100 32.94 10.73 -14.89
C VAL A 100 31.46 11.00 -14.67
N PHE A 101 30.94 12.07 -15.27
CA PHE A 101 29.49 12.19 -15.46
C PHE A 101 29.04 10.92 -16.16
N PRO A 102 28.10 10.13 -15.61
CA PRO A 102 27.67 8.91 -16.26
C PRO A 102 27.11 9.29 -17.62
N MET A 103 27.71 8.73 -18.68
CA MET A 103 27.21 8.90 -20.04
C MET A 103 25.80 8.30 -20.06
N MET A 104 24.77 9.16 -20.14
CA MET A 104 23.37 8.75 -20.18
C MET A 104 23.20 7.64 -21.22
N SER A 105 22.46 6.58 -20.88
CA SER A 105 22.21 5.51 -21.84
C SER A 105 21.46 6.08 -23.06
N PRO A 106 21.55 5.46 -24.25
CA PRO A 106 20.78 5.88 -25.41
C PRO A 106 19.26 5.97 -25.14
N MET A 107 18.74 5.07 -24.28
CA MET A 107 17.35 5.06 -23.82
C MET A 107 17.02 6.33 -23.03
N ASP A 108 17.92 6.79 -22.16
CA ASP A 108 17.73 8.01 -21.37
C ASP A 108 17.70 9.27 -22.25
N ARG A 109 18.41 9.27 -23.40
CA ARG A 109 18.39 10.41 -24.34
C ARG A 109 17.10 10.48 -25.16
N ALA A 110 16.60 9.34 -25.64
CA ALA A 110 15.35 9.30 -26.40
C ALA A 110 14.16 9.69 -25.52
N PHE A 111 14.10 9.14 -24.31
CA PHE A 111 13.10 9.48 -23.31
C PHE A 111 13.14 10.97 -22.96
N ARG A 112 14.31 11.52 -22.62
CA ARG A 112 14.46 12.95 -22.29
C ARG A 112 13.98 13.87 -23.41
N ARG A 113 14.38 13.59 -24.67
CA ARG A 113 13.93 14.38 -25.83
C ARG A 113 12.42 14.30 -26.03
N TRP A 114 11.85 13.10 -25.90
CA TRP A 114 10.41 12.92 -26.00
C TRP A 114 9.70 13.72 -24.90
N THR A 115 10.13 13.60 -23.65
CA THR A 115 9.53 14.33 -22.53
C THR A 115 9.60 15.84 -22.74
N GLU A 116 10.77 16.40 -23.10
CA GLU A 116 10.94 17.84 -23.31
C GLU A 116 10.08 18.37 -24.47
N ALA A 117 9.84 17.56 -25.51
CA ALA A 117 8.97 17.93 -26.61
C ALA A 117 7.47 17.95 -26.25
N HIS A 118 7.06 17.24 -25.20
CA HIS A 118 5.67 17.11 -24.75
C HIS A 118 5.37 17.88 -23.46
N LEU A 119 6.30 18.71 -22.98
CA LEU A 119 6.03 19.58 -21.84
C LEU A 119 4.86 20.53 -22.14
N PRO A 120 4.04 20.89 -21.12
CA PRO A 120 2.92 21.80 -21.31
C PRO A 120 3.34 23.12 -21.95
N ASP A 121 2.47 23.75 -22.74
CA ASP A 121 2.82 24.98 -23.49
C ASP A 121 3.32 26.12 -22.59
N ALA A 122 2.86 26.18 -21.33
CA ALA A 122 3.33 27.14 -20.33
C ALA A 122 4.82 27.01 -19.98
N TRP A 123 5.48 25.91 -20.35
CA TRP A 123 6.91 25.64 -20.18
C TRP A 123 7.75 26.07 -21.40
N ARG A 124 7.11 26.52 -22.49
CA ARG A 124 7.86 27.02 -23.65
C ARG A 124 8.60 28.30 -23.29
N GLY A 125 9.87 28.38 -23.67
CA GLY A 125 10.71 29.57 -23.43
C GLY A 125 11.22 29.71 -21.98
N THR A 126 10.91 28.77 -21.08
CA THR A 126 11.34 28.83 -19.67
C THR A 126 12.76 28.29 -19.43
N GLY A 127 13.45 27.87 -20.49
CA GLY A 127 14.71 27.11 -20.41
C GLY A 127 14.49 25.61 -20.21
N ALA A 128 15.59 24.85 -20.13
CA ALA A 128 15.54 23.39 -19.92
C ALA A 128 15.07 23.06 -18.49
N PRO A 129 14.14 22.12 -18.30
CA PRO A 129 13.66 21.76 -16.97
C PRO A 129 14.74 21.08 -16.14
N GLU A 130 14.64 21.21 -14.82
CA GLU A 130 15.43 20.44 -13.89
C GLU A 130 14.81 19.06 -13.68
N TRP A 131 15.62 18.01 -13.72
CA TRP A 131 15.19 16.62 -13.60
C TRP A 131 15.61 16.05 -12.24
N ASN A 132 14.65 15.60 -11.45
CA ASN A 132 14.88 14.95 -10.17
C ASN A 132 14.33 13.52 -10.21
N ALA A 133 15.19 12.52 -10.08
CA ALA A 133 14.77 11.13 -10.03
C ALA A 133 13.96 10.86 -8.75
N LEU A 134 12.83 10.15 -8.88
CA LEU A 134 12.05 9.69 -7.74
C LEU A 134 12.45 8.25 -7.40
N ALA A 135 12.44 7.91 -6.11
CA ALA A 135 12.76 6.56 -5.64
C ALA A 135 11.69 5.56 -6.13
N VAL A 136 12.12 4.35 -6.47
CA VAL A 136 11.23 3.26 -6.92
C VAL A 136 11.57 2.02 -6.10
N GLU A 137 10.58 1.45 -5.41
CA GLU A 137 10.84 0.35 -4.47
C GLU A 137 10.67 -1.03 -5.10
N ALA A 138 9.71 -1.20 -6.02
CA ALA A 138 9.32 -2.53 -6.52
C ALA A 138 9.07 -2.66 -8.04
N SER A 139 8.97 -1.55 -8.79
CA SER A 139 8.61 -1.55 -10.21
C SER A 139 9.82 -1.48 -11.15
N HIS A 140 9.64 -1.90 -12.41
CA HIS A 140 10.60 -1.67 -13.50
C HIS A 140 10.51 -0.25 -14.08
N ARG A 141 9.49 0.52 -13.68
CA ARG A 141 9.28 1.92 -14.05
C ARG A 141 10.36 2.81 -13.46
N ARG A 142 10.67 3.89 -14.17
CA ARG A 142 11.53 4.98 -13.69
C ARG A 142 10.75 6.27 -13.73
N PHE A 143 10.81 7.03 -12.64
CA PHE A 143 10.07 8.28 -12.50
C PHE A 143 11.02 9.45 -12.29
N TYR A 144 10.70 10.57 -12.91
CA TYR A 144 11.44 11.82 -12.77
C TYR A 144 10.44 12.96 -12.55
N ARG A 145 10.58 13.66 -11.44
CA ARG A 145 9.92 14.95 -11.23
C ARG A 145 10.69 16.02 -11.98
N LEU A 146 10.01 16.67 -12.93
CA LEU A 146 10.54 17.81 -13.64
C LEU A 146 10.06 19.09 -12.98
N ARG A 147 10.96 20.05 -12.83
CA ARG A 147 10.65 21.40 -12.33
C ARG A 147 10.99 22.43 -13.40
N ARG A 148 10.11 23.42 -13.58
CA ARG A 148 10.38 24.56 -14.47
C ARG A 148 11.63 25.30 -14.04
N ALA A 149 12.46 25.69 -15.01
CA ALA A 149 13.70 26.43 -14.76
C ALA A 149 13.47 27.90 -14.34
N ASP A 150 12.36 28.51 -14.75
CA ASP A 150 12.01 29.90 -14.41
C ASP A 150 11.50 30.08 -12.97
N GLY A 151 11.30 28.99 -12.22
CA GLY A 151 10.83 29.01 -10.84
C GLY A 151 9.38 29.47 -10.68
N ALA A 152 8.63 29.70 -11.77
CA ALA A 152 7.28 30.27 -11.76
C ALA A 152 6.18 29.32 -11.22
N GLY A 153 6.57 28.20 -10.61
CA GLY A 153 5.66 27.16 -10.14
C GLY A 153 5.21 26.23 -11.26
N GLY A 154 5.27 24.92 -11.00
CA GLY A 154 4.84 23.89 -11.94
C GLY A 154 5.80 22.71 -11.96
N THR A 155 5.27 21.54 -11.66
CA THR A 155 5.98 20.28 -11.77
C THR A 155 5.14 19.27 -12.56
N VAL A 156 5.83 18.36 -13.23
CA VAL A 156 5.24 17.22 -13.93
C VAL A 156 6.09 15.99 -13.63
N VAL A 157 5.51 14.80 -13.74
CA VAL A 157 6.24 13.55 -13.56
C VAL A 157 6.39 12.87 -14.91
N ALA A 158 7.63 12.66 -15.33
CA ALA A 158 7.97 11.85 -16.49
C ALA A 158 8.21 10.40 -16.04
N MET A 159 7.50 9.46 -16.66
CA MET A 159 7.59 8.04 -16.37
C MET A 159 8.08 7.27 -17.60
N SER A 160 9.10 6.45 -17.42
CA SER A 160 9.53 5.43 -18.39
C SER A 160 9.09 4.07 -17.87
N SER A 161 8.17 3.42 -18.58
CA SER A 161 7.49 2.18 -18.21
C SER A 161 7.64 1.14 -19.32
N PRO A 162 8.65 0.24 -19.26
CA PRO A 162 8.96 -0.68 -20.35
C PRO A 162 7.76 -1.58 -20.74
N PRO A 163 7.22 -1.49 -21.97
CA PRO A 163 5.99 -2.20 -22.36
C PRO A 163 6.08 -3.73 -22.27
N ALA A 164 7.29 -4.29 -22.34
CA ALA A 164 7.51 -5.73 -22.21
C ALA A 164 7.40 -6.24 -20.76
N LEU A 165 7.40 -5.36 -19.76
CA LEU A 165 7.45 -5.70 -18.34
C LEU A 165 6.27 -5.12 -17.55
N GLU A 166 5.56 -4.14 -18.09
CA GLU A 166 4.56 -3.34 -17.39
C GLU A 166 3.26 -3.27 -18.19
N ASN A 167 2.12 -3.32 -17.50
CA ASN A 167 0.80 -3.22 -18.13
C ASN A 167 0.39 -1.74 -18.30
N ASN A 168 0.92 -1.12 -19.34
CA ASN A 168 0.70 0.29 -19.66
C ASN A 168 -0.74 0.61 -20.06
N ASP A 169 -1.42 -0.31 -20.74
CA ASP A 169 -2.82 -0.12 -21.16
C ASP A 169 -3.75 -0.07 -19.95
N GLN A 170 -3.51 -0.92 -18.94
CA GLN A 170 -4.27 -0.90 -17.68
C GLN A 170 -4.02 0.40 -16.89
N PHE A 171 -2.76 0.86 -16.84
CA PHE A 171 -2.43 2.13 -16.18
C PHE A 171 -3.20 3.31 -16.81
N GLU A 172 -3.20 3.41 -18.14
CA GLU A 172 -3.90 4.50 -18.83
C GLU A 172 -5.41 4.40 -18.69
N THR A 173 -5.97 3.19 -18.82
CA THR A 173 -7.40 2.96 -18.65
C THR A 173 -7.87 3.34 -17.25
N LEU A 174 -7.18 2.86 -16.21
CA LEU A 174 -7.56 3.16 -14.83
C LEU A 174 -7.28 4.62 -14.44
N ALA A 175 -6.32 5.30 -15.07
CA ALA A 175 -6.13 6.73 -14.87
C ALA A 175 -7.37 7.52 -15.32
N GLY A 176 -7.94 7.16 -16.48
CA GLY A 176 -9.20 7.74 -16.97
C GLY A 176 -10.39 7.43 -16.07
N VAL A 177 -10.54 6.17 -15.64
CA VAL A 177 -11.62 5.76 -14.72
C VAL A 177 -11.58 6.55 -13.40
N LEU A 178 -10.40 6.76 -12.82
CA LEU A 178 -10.24 7.56 -11.60
C LEU A 178 -10.54 9.04 -11.83
N GLU A 179 -10.11 9.60 -12.97
CA GLU A 179 -10.39 10.99 -13.34
C GLU A 179 -11.89 11.23 -13.50
N ASP A 180 -12.60 10.34 -14.21
CA ASP A 180 -14.06 10.40 -14.39
C ASP A 180 -14.82 10.28 -13.06
N ALA A 181 -14.27 9.55 -12.09
CA ALA A 181 -14.80 9.43 -10.74
C ALA A 181 -14.46 10.62 -9.82
N GLY A 182 -13.72 11.63 -10.31
CA GLY A 182 -13.28 12.77 -9.52
C GLY A 182 -12.26 12.41 -8.44
N VAL A 183 -11.54 11.29 -8.61
CA VAL A 183 -10.43 10.90 -7.74
C VAL A 183 -9.16 11.57 -8.25
N ALA A 184 -8.42 12.25 -7.36
CA ALA A 184 -7.18 12.90 -7.72
C ALA A 184 -6.08 11.86 -7.98
N ALA A 185 -5.88 11.49 -9.24
CA ALA A 185 -4.80 10.65 -9.73
C ALA A 185 -3.88 11.44 -10.68
N PRO A 186 -2.64 10.97 -10.94
CA PRO A 186 -1.79 11.53 -12.00
C PRO A 186 -2.49 11.48 -13.36
N ARG A 187 -2.94 12.63 -13.84
CA ARG A 187 -3.53 12.76 -15.17
C ARG A 187 -2.46 12.66 -16.23
N ILE A 188 -2.72 11.86 -17.27
CA ILE A 188 -1.80 11.68 -18.39
C ILE A 188 -1.88 12.90 -19.31
N LEU A 189 -0.76 13.63 -19.41
CA LEU A 189 -0.60 14.80 -20.28
C LEU A 189 -0.14 14.41 -21.68
N ALA A 190 0.70 13.37 -21.77
CA ALA A 190 1.16 12.79 -23.02
C ALA A 190 1.57 11.33 -22.79
N ALA A 191 1.41 10.49 -23.81
CA ALA A 191 1.84 9.09 -23.80
C ALA A 191 2.40 8.65 -25.17
N ASP A 192 3.47 7.87 -25.13
CA ASP A 192 4.00 7.09 -26.26
C ASP A 192 3.99 5.63 -25.82
N ARG A 193 2.90 4.93 -26.18
CA ARG A 193 2.64 3.55 -25.72
C ARG A 193 3.64 2.55 -26.26
N GLU A 194 4.10 2.73 -27.50
CA GLU A 194 5.07 1.84 -28.14
C GLU A 194 6.40 1.83 -27.40
N ARG A 195 6.82 3.00 -26.90
CA ARG A 195 8.06 3.14 -26.13
C ARG A 195 7.86 3.08 -24.61
N GLY A 196 6.61 3.15 -24.15
CA GLY A 196 6.25 3.15 -22.75
C GLY A 196 6.60 4.45 -22.04
N TYR A 197 6.52 5.60 -22.73
CA TYR A 197 6.80 6.90 -22.13
C TYR A 197 5.51 7.60 -21.76
N PHE A 198 5.49 8.17 -20.56
CA PHE A 198 4.34 8.92 -20.05
C PHE A 198 4.82 10.21 -19.43
N LEU A 199 3.99 11.25 -19.58
CA LEU A 199 4.11 12.50 -18.86
C LEU A 199 2.81 12.72 -18.11
N THR A 200 2.87 12.90 -16.80
CA THR A 200 1.68 13.06 -15.96
C THR A 200 1.75 14.34 -15.14
N THR A 201 0.61 14.77 -14.61
CA THR A 201 0.57 15.76 -13.53
C THR A 201 1.34 15.24 -12.31
N ASP A 202 1.89 16.17 -11.53
CA ASP A 202 2.54 15.87 -10.26
C ASP A 202 1.56 16.15 -9.11
N LEU A 203 1.33 15.15 -8.26
CA LEU A 203 0.49 15.24 -7.07
C LEU A 203 1.25 15.78 -5.85
N GLY A 204 2.54 16.11 -6.01
CA GLY A 204 3.37 16.65 -4.94
C GLY A 204 4.14 15.58 -4.17
N PRO A 205 4.98 16.00 -3.21
CA PRO A 205 5.93 15.12 -2.52
C PRO A 205 5.43 14.57 -1.17
N VAL A 206 4.32 15.07 -0.64
CA VAL A 206 3.94 14.84 0.76
C VAL A 206 3.13 13.55 0.83
N HIS A 207 3.74 12.48 1.34
CA HIS A 207 3.01 11.24 1.60
C HIS A 207 2.13 11.39 2.83
N LEU A 208 0.94 10.79 2.82
CA LEU A 208 0.04 10.79 3.97
C LEU A 208 0.71 10.14 5.19
N ALA A 209 1.53 9.12 4.97
CA ALA A 209 2.32 8.45 6.00
C ALA A 209 3.25 9.39 6.78
N ASP A 210 3.75 10.46 6.15
CA ASP A 210 4.64 11.45 6.80
C ASP A 210 3.91 12.24 7.90
N ARG A 211 2.57 12.22 7.88
CA ARG A 211 1.68 12.97 8.78
C ARG A 211 1.17 12.15 9.95
N TYR A 212 1.17 10.81 9.85
CA TYR A 212 0.54 9.93 10.82
C TYR A 212 1.03 10.10 12.26
N ALA A 213 2.33 10.38 12.46
CA ALA A 213 2.89 10.49 13.81
C ALA A 213 2.35 11.69 14.62
N ARG A 214 1.77 12.71 13.97
CA ARG A 214 1.31 13.94 14.62
C ARG A 214 -0.12 14.33 14.26
N GLU A 215 -0.53 14.05 13.04
CA GLU A 215 -1.69 14.66 12.39
C GLU A 215 -2.64 13.56 11.84
N ALA A 216 -2.57 12.32 12.35
CA ALA A 216 -3.39 11.20 11.87
C ALA A 216 -4.89 11.53 11.84
N ASP A 217 -5.41 12.13 12.91
CA ASP A 217 -6.83 12.48 13.01
C ASP A 217 -7.25 13.62 12.09
N GLU A 218 -6.30 14.40 11.59
CA GLU A 218 -6.53 15.49 10.65
C GLU A 218 -6.54 14.98 9.19
N VAL A 219 -5.69 14.00 8.89
CA VAL A 219 -5.49 13.52 7.50
C VAL A 219 -6.31 12.29 7.12
N LEU A 220 -6.67 11.44 8.09
CA LEU A 220 -7.48 10.24 7.85
C LEU A 220 -8.89 10.52 7.29
N PRO A 221 -9.62 11.60 7.68
CA PRO A 221 -10.89 11.96 7.04
C PRO A 221 -10.78 12.08 5.52
N ALA A 222 -9.78 12.83 5.03
CA ALA A 222 -9.61 13.08 3.60
C ALA A 222 -9.25 11.81 2.82
N ALA A 223 -8.51 10.88 3.45
CA ALA A 223 -8.23 9.57 2.89
C ALA A 223 -9.48 8.67 2.86
N ILE A 224 -10.34 8.73 3.88
CA ILE A 224 -11.61 7.97 3.90
C ILE A 224 -12.58 8.52 2.84
N ASP A 225 -12.70 9.84 2.70
CA ASP A 225 -13.55 10.46 1.69
C ASP A 225 -13.11 10.06 0.27
N THR A 226 -11.80 10.05 0.02
CA THR A 226 -11.24 9.61 -1.26
C THR A 226 -11.47 8.13 -1.50
N LEU A 227 -11.40 7.30 -0.45
CA LEU A 227 -11.71 5.88 -0.54
C LEU A 227 -13.18 5.64 -0.91
N HIS A 228 -14.13 6.38 -0.32
CA HIS A 228 -15.54 6.25 -0.70
C HIS A 228 -15.79 6.62 -2.16
N ARG A 229 -15.08 7.62 -2.72
CA ARG A 229 -15.15 7.93 -4.16
C ARG A 229 -14.63 6.77 -5.01
N ILE A 230 -13.49 6.18 -4.64
CA ILE A 230 -12.96 5.00 -5.33
C ILE A 230 -13.96 3.85 -5.28
N GLN A 231 -14.54 3.57 -4.12
CA GLN A 231 -15.48 2.46 -3.94
C GLN A 231 -16.81 2.63 -4.70
N ALA A 232 -17.16 3.86 -5.08
CA ALA A 232 -18.32 4.15 -5.92
C ALA A 232 -18.09 3.87 -7.41
N ILE A 233 -16.85 3.57 -7.82
CA ILE A 233 -16.51 3.21 -9.20
C ILE A 233 -17.13 1.85 -9.55
N ASP A 234 -17.97 1.86 -10.58
CA ASP A 234 -18.55 0.68 -11.21
C ASP A 234 -18.26 0.74 -12.72
N ASP A 235 -17.03 0.37 -13.08
CA ASP A 235 -16.54 0.41 -14.46
C ASP A 235 -16.05 -0.99 -14.89
N PRO A 236 -16.47 -1.50 -16.07
CA PRO A 236 -16.06 -2.83 -16.56
C PRO A 236 -14.54 -2.97 -16.80
N ALA A 237 -13.80 -1.87 -16.88
CA ALA A 237 -12.34 -1.87 -16.96
C ALA A 237 -11.66 -2.30 -15.64
N VAL A 238 -12.40 -2.30 -14.52
CA VAL A 238 -11.92 -2.80 -13.22
C VAL A 238 -12.28 -4.28 -13.11
N PRO A 239 -11.32 -5.22 -13.23
CA PRO A 239 -11.64 -6.64 -13.27
C PRO A 239 -12.01 -7.20 -11.89
N PRO A 240 -12.71 -8.35 -11.83
CA PRO A 240 -13.10 -8.96 -10.57
C PRO A 240 -11.91 -9.51 -9.78
N TYR A 241 -11.91 -9.28 -8.47
CA TYR A 241 -10.94 -9.88 -7.55
C TYR A 241 -11.41 -11.28 -7.11
N THR A 242 -11.08 -12.30 -7.88
CA THR A 242 -11.60 -13.65 -7.66
C THR A 242 -11.12 -14.27 -6.34
N ARG A 243 -11.94 -15.17 -5.76
CA ARG A 243 -11.56 -15.96 -4.58
C ARG A 243 -10.26 -16.75 -4.81
N GLN A 244 -10.06 -17.26 -6.02
CA GLN A 244 -8.81 -17.94 -6.38
C GLN A 244 -7.60 -17.01 -6.24
N ARG A 245 -7.70 -15.76 -6.70
CA ARG A 245 -6.61 -14.78 -6.57
C ARG A 245 -6.28 -14.48 -5.09
N PHE A 246 -7.28 -14.38 -4.22
CA PHE A 246 -7.04 -14.24 -2.77
C PHE A 246 -6.31 -15.45 -2.18
N ARG A 247 -6.66 -16.66 -2.61
CA ARG A 247 -5.99 -17.89 -2.20
C ARG A 247 -4.54 -17.93 -2.68
N ASP A 248 -4.30 -17.59 -3.94
CA ASP A 248 -2.96 -17.53 -4.53
C ASP A 248 -2.07 -16.52 -3.79
N GLU A 249 -2.64 -15.40 -3.35
CA GLU A 249 -1.91 -14.40 -2.56
C GLU A 249 -1.56 -14.87 -1.15
N LEU A 250 -2.42 -15.67 -0.51
CA LEU A 250 -2.09 -16.32 0.77
C LEU A 250 -0.99 -17.37 0.60
N ALA A 251 -0.94 -18.07 -0.54
CA ALA A 251 0.12 -19.03 -0.84
C ALA A 251 1.51 -18.37 -0.95
N ILE A 252 1.59 -17.05 -1.20
CA ILE A 252 2.87 -16.32 -1.18
C ILE A 252 3.52 -16.41 0.21
N TYR A 253 2.72 -16.39 1.28
CA TYR A 253 3.23 -16.54 2.65
C TYR A 253 3.87 -17.92 2.87
N THR A 254 3.19 -18.99 2.45
CA THR A 254 3.70 -20.36 2.64
C THR A 254 4.91 -20.63 1.76
N GLU A 255 4.89 -20.19 0.50
CA GLU A 255 5.99 -20.39 -0.44
C GLU A 255 7.24 -19.61 -0.04
N TRP A 256 7.12 -18.29 0.17
CA TRP A 256 8.29 -17.42 0.28
C TRP A 256 8.73 -17.17 1.71
N PHE A 257 7.80 -17.03 2.65
CA PHE A 257 8.15 -16.81 4.05
C PHE A 257 8.42 -18.11 4.78
N LEU A 258 7.49 -19.08 4.75
CA LEU A 258 7.72 -20.35 5.45
C LEU A 258 8.78 -21.19 4.72
N GLY A 259 8.54 -21.54 3.46
CA GLY A 259 9.48 -22.38 2.68
C GLY A 259 10.78 -21.67 2.34
N GLY A 260 10.70 -20.49 1.72
CA GLY A 260 11.88 -19.78 1.23
C GLY A 260 12.76 -19.17 2.32
N LEU A 261 12.16 -18.46 3.27
CA LEU A 261 12.92 -17.71 4.28
C LEU A 261 13.28 -18.55 5.50
N LEU A 262 12.33 -19.35 6.00
CA LEU A 262 12.47 -20.10 7.26
C LEU A 262 12.76 -21.59 7.10
N ASP A 263 12.68 -22.14 5.88
CA ASP A 263 12.79 -23.58 5.62
C ASP A 263 11.82 -24.42 6.48
N SER A 264 10.59 -23.93 6.60
CA SER A 264 9.53 -24.50 7.44
C SER A 264 8.33 -24.91 6.60
N ALA A 265 7.73 -26.06 6.94
CA ALA A 265 6.48 -26.52 6.33
C ALA A 265 5.27 -25.81 6.97
N PRO A 266 4.23 -25.47 6.19
CA PRO A 266 2.99 -24.96 6.76
C PRO A 266 2.30 -26.04 7.60
N PRO A 267 1.79 -25.73 8.81
CA PRO A 267 0.98 -26.66 9.57
C PRO A 267 -0.42 -26.80 8.96
N ASP A 268 -1.07 -27.96 9.15
CA ASP A 268 -2.43 -28.22 8.63
C ASP A 268 -3.46 -27.19 9.11
N THR A 269 -3.28 -26.64 10.32
CA THR A 269 -4.17 -25.63 10.91
C THR A 269 -4.13 -24.29 10.18
N LEU A 270 -3.12 -24.03 9.34
CA LEU A 270 -3.00 -22.79 8.58
C LEU A 270 -4.03 -22.73 7.45
N ASP A 271 -4.37 -23.86 6.83
CA ASP A 271 -5.37 -23.93 5.77
C ASP A 271 -6.78 -23.62 6.30
N ASP A 272 -7.10 -24.06 7.51
CA ASP A 272 -8.36 -23.70 8.19
C ASP A 272 -8.44 -22.19 8.42
N ALA A 273 -7.36 -21.58 8.92
CA ALA A 273 -7.29 -20.14 9.09
C ALA A 273 -7.45 -19.41 7.74
N PHE A 274 -6.78 -19.85 6.68
CA PHE A 274 -6.96 -19.30 5.34
C PHE A 274 -8.40 -19.44 4.84
N GLY A 275 -9.07 -20.54 5.18
CA GLY A 275 -10.50 -20.74 4.92
C GLY A 275 -11.37 -19.63 5.51
N GLU A 276 -11.15 -19.29 6.78
CA GLU A 276 -11.86 -18.20 7.48
C GLU A 276 -11.57 -16.83 6.87
N LEU A 277 -10.30 -16.56 6.54
CA LEU A 277 -9.91 -15.30 5.89
C LEU A 277 -10.60 -15.14 4.52
N LEU A 278 -10.66 -16.21 3.72
CA LEU A 278 -11.38 -16.21 2.44
C LEU A 278 -12.89 -16.05 2.63
N ALA A 279 -13.49 -16.73 3.61
CA ALA A 279 -14.92 -16.59 3.89
C ALA A 279 -15.30 -15.15 4.27
N ALA A 280 -14.45 -14.46 5.03
CA ALA A 280 -14.63 -13.04 5.35
C ALA A 280 -14.62 -12.16 4.09
N THR A 281 -13.80 -12.47 3.08
CA THR A 281 -13.80 -11.71 1.81
C THR A 281 -15.04 -11.98 0.94
N ASP A 282 -15.58 -13.19 0.98
CA ASP A 282 -16.68 -13.60 0.10
C ASP A 282 -18.03 -13.02 0.53
N ARG A 283 -18.25 -12.84 1.83
CA ARG A 283 -19.54 -12.37 2.37
C ARG A 283 -19.75 -10.85 2.28
N GLN A 284 -18.74 -10.10 1.87
CA GLN A 284 -18.79 -8.64 1.81
C GLN A 284 -19.34 -8.13 0.47
N PRO A 285 -20.00 -6.95 0.46
CA PRO A 285 -20.29 -6.27 -0.80
C PRO A 285 -19.00 -6.02 -1.58
N ARG A 286 -19.13 -6.05 -2.91
CA ARG A 286 -18.02 -5.85 -3.85
C ARG A 286 -17.98 -4.40 -4.32
N CYS A 287 -16.81 -3.79 -4.31
CA CYS A 287 -16.57 -2.43 -4.78
C CYS A 287 -15.19 -2.34 -5.44
N CYS A 288 -14.91 -1.24 -6.13
CA CYS A 288 -13.55 -0.98 -6.60
C CYS A 288 -12.60 -0.86 -5.39
N VAL A 289 -11.48 -1.58 -5.44
CA VAL A 289 -10.40 -1.53 -4.47
C VAL A 289 -9.10 -1.21 -5.19
N HIS A 290 -8.35 -0.25 -4.68
CA HIS A 290 -7.02 0.14 -5.12
C HIS A 290 -5.96 -0.92 -4.81
N ARG A 291 -6.18 -1.71 -3.76
CA ARG A 291 -5.31 -2.78 -3.22
C ARG A 291 -4.06 -2.34 -2.49
N ASP A 292 -3.45 -1.23 -2.88
CA ASP A 292 -2.30 -0.63 -2.20
C ASP A 292 -2.64 0.74 -1.58
N TYR A 293 -3.86 0.84 -1.01
CA TYR A 293 -4.37 2.03 -0.36
C TYR A 293 -3.78 2.23 1.04
N HIS A 294 -2.50 2.62 1.10
CA HIS A 294 -1.78 2.87 2.35
C HIS A 294 -1.04 4.21 2.31
N GLY A 295 -0.59 4.74 3.45
CA GLY A 295 -0.13 6.13 3.55
C GLY A 295 1.05 6.51 2.64
N ARG A 296 1.82 5.54 2.15
CA ARG A 296 2.92 5.75 1.19
C ARG A 296 2.46 5.92 -0.26
N ASN A 297 1.25 5.49 -0.61
CA ASN A 297 0.64 5.63 -1.93
C ASN A 297 -0.48 6.69 -1.97
N LEU A 298 -0.66 7.39 -0.85
CA LEU A 298 -1.58 8.50 -0.70
C LEU A 298 -0.76 9.79 -0.55
N LEU A 299 -1.10 10.82 -1.31
CA LEU A 299 -0.41 12.10 -1.31
C LEU A 299 -1.33 13.20 -0.79
N LEU A 300 -0.88 13.93 0.22
CA LEU A 300 -1.62 15.08 0.76
C LEU A 300 -1.45 16.28 -0.18
N LEU A 301 -2.56 16.74 -0.76
CA LEU A 301 -2.57 17.85 -1.69
C LEU A 301 -2.63 19.20 -0.94
N PRO A 302 -2.19 20.31 -1.56
CA PRO A 302 -2.18 21.63 -0.92
C PRO A 302 -3.55 22.15 -0.47
N ASP A 303 -4.64 21.64 -1.05
CA ASP A 303 -6.02 21.98 -0.69
C ASP A 303 -6.58 21.10 0.44
N GLY A 304 -5.76 20.20 1.01
CA GLY A 304 -6.13 19.28 2.07
C GLY A 304 -6.79 17.99 1.58
N THR A 305 -6.99 17.81 0.28
CA THR A 305 -7.51 16.56 -0.28
C THR A 305 -6.39 15.52 -0.44
N VAL A 306 -6.76 14.28 -0.77
CA VAL A 306 -5.82 13.17 -0.96
C VAL A 306 -5.80 12.75 -2.42
N GLY A 307 -4.60 12.73 -3.00
CA GLY A 307 -4.33 12.10 -4.27
C GLY A 307 -3.82 10.66 -4.11
N VAL A 308 -4.03 9.83 -5.13
CA VAL A 308 -3.68 8.40 -5.13
C VAL A 308 -2.71 8.07 -6.25
N VAL A 309 -1.73 7.22 -5.96
CA VAL A 309 -0.77 6.69 -6.94
C VAL A 309 -0.72 5.17 -6.83
N ASP A 310 -0.15 4.50 -7.83
CA ASP A 310 -0.01 3.03 -7.86
C ASP A 310 -1.34 2.27 -7.99
N PHE A 311 -2.29 2.86 -8.73
CA PHE A 311 -3.67 2.38 -8.88
C PHE A 311 -3.88 1.35 -10.00
N GLN A 312 -2.87 1.08 -10.83
CA GLN A 312 -3.02 0.19 -12.01
C GLN A 312 -3.44 -1.24 -11.69
N ASP A 313 -3.33 -1.63 -10.42
CA ASP A 313 -3.63 -2.96 -9.92
C ASP A 313 -5.08 -3.09 -9.39
N ALA A 314 -5.90 -2.03 -9.50
CA ALA A 314 -7.25 -1.98 -8.95
C ALA A 314 -8.17 -3.10 -9.46
N LEU A 315 -9.06 -3.59 -8.58
CA LEU A 315 -9.99 -4.68 -8.84
C LEU A 315 -11.34 -4.46 -8.15
N MET A 316 -12.37 -5.19 -8.57
CA MET A 316 -13.63 -5.28 -7.83
C MET A 316 -13.50 -6.28 -6.68
N GLY A 317 -13.23 -5.78 -5.47
CA GLY A 317 -12.86 -6.50 -4.25
C GLY A 317 -13.83 -6.34 -3.08
N PRO A 318 -13.57 -6.98 -1.92
CA PRO A 318 -14.38 -6.82 -0.73
C PRO A 318 -14.26 -5.41 -0.13
N ALA A 319 -15.38 -4.87 0.36
CA ALA A 319 -15.46 -3.49 0.85
C ALA A 319 -14.45 -3.11 1.94
N THR A 320 -13.99 -4.05 2.76
CA THR A 320 -13.03 -3.75 3.82
C THR A 320 -11.57 -3.74 3.37
N TYR A 321 -11.26 -4.10 2.12
CA TYR A 321 -9.87 -4.35 1.67
C TYR A 321 -8.95 -3.14 1.86
N ASP A 322 -9.36 -1.98 1.35
CA ASP A 322 -8.53 -0.78 1.37
C ASP A 322 -8.60 -0.04 2.72
N ILE A 323 -9.73 -0.07 3.43
CA ILE A 323 -9.80 0.51 4.78
C ILE A 323 -8.96 -0.31 5.77
N ALA A 324 -8.90 -1.64 5.60
CA ALA A 324 -7.97 -2.49 6.33
C ALA A 324 -6.52 -2.14 5.98
N SER A 325 -6.20 -1.89 4.71
CA SER A 325 -4.88 -1.40 4.30
C SER A 325 -4.49 -0.08 4.97
N LEU A 326 -5.43 0.86 5.06
CA LEU A 326 -5.21 2.18 5.61
C LEU A 326 -4.98 2.15 7.13
N LEU A 327 -5.84 1.44 7.87
CA LEU A 327 -5.85 1.47 9.34
C LEU A 327 -4.99 0.37 9.98
N ARG A 328 -4.70 -0.73 9.27
CA ARG A 328 -3.85 -1.85 9.72
C ARG A 328 -2.60 -1.99 8.85
N ASP A 329 -2.04 -0.85 8.45
CA ASP A 329 -0.88 -0.72 7.57
C ASP A 329 0.32 -1.60 8.03
N CYS A 330 1.09 -2.10 7.06
CA CYS A 330 2.34 -2.81 7.32
C CYS A 330 3.45 -1.87 7.81
N TYR A 331 3.42 -0.62 7.38
CA TYR A 331 4.48 0.37 7.62
C TYR A 331 4.23 1.25 8.85
N HIS A 332 2.99 1.34 9.32
CA HIS A 332 2.59 2.15 10.46
C HIS A 332 1.58 1.40 11.34
N ALA A 333 1.76 1.47 12.66
CA ALA A 333 0.86 0.86 13.63
C ALA A 333 0.12 1.96 14.41
N PHE A 334 -1.16 2.15 14.10
CA PHE A 334 -2.01 3.08 14.85
C PHE A 334 -2.43 2.49 16.21
N PRO A 335 -2.65 3.34 17.23
CA PRO A 335 -3.36 2.94 18.44
C PRO A 335 -4.75 2.36 18.12
N GLU A 336 -5.21 1.39 18.92
CA GLU A 336 -6.51 0.73 18.69
C GLU A 336 -7.68 1.71 18.76
N GLU A 337 -7.59 2.74 19.58
CA GLU A 337 -8.60 3.80 19.69
C GLU A 337 -8.74 4.57 18.38
N THR A 338 -7.61 4.84 17.70
CA THR A 338 -7.59 5.48 16.38
C THR A 338 -8.18 4.55 15.32
N VAL A 339 -7.80 3.27 15.33
CA VAL A 339 -8.37 2.27 14.40
C VAL A 339 -9.88 2.15 14.58
N ALA A 340 -10.36 2.00 15.83
CA ALA A 340 -11.79 1.85 16.11
C ALA A 340 -12.59 3.08 15.67
N ARG A 341 -12.13 4.28 16.04
CA ARG A 341 -12.77 5.55 15.68
C ARG A 341 -12.91 5.73 14.16
N TRP A 342 -11.81 5.55 13.42
CA TRP A 342 -11.83 5.77 11.97
C TRP A 342 -12.50 4.64 11.19
N ARG A 343 -12.45 3.41 11.69
CA ARG A 343 -13.28 2.30 11.20
C ARG A 343 -14.77 2.64 11.31
N ASP A 344 -15.21 3.12 12.46
CA ASP A 344 -16.62 3.42 12.73
C ASP A 344 -17.08 4.65 11.92
N ALA A 345 -16.22 5.66 11.77
CA ALA A 345 -16.47 6.80 10.89
C ALA A 345 -16.60 6.39 9.42
N TYR A 346 -15.68 5.55 8.93
CA TYR A 346 -15.75 4.98 7.58
C TYR A 346 -17.06 4.21 7.37
N ALA A 347 -17.45 3.34 8.32
CA ALA A 347 -18.66 2.55 8.20
C ALA A 347 -19.94 3.41 8.26
N ALA A 348 -19.91 4.50 9.02
CA ALA A 348 -21.04 5.42 9.13
C ALA A 348 -21.29 6.22 7.84
N ALA A 349 -20.23 6.58 7.12
CA ALA A 349 -20.30 7.35 5.88
C ALA A 349 -20.30 6.49 4.60
N SER A 350 -20.07 5.17 4.71
CA SER A 350 -19.99 4.29 3.54
C SER A 350 -21.33 4.22 2.78
N PRO A 351 -21.31 4.38 1.45
CA PRO A 351 -22.51 4.18 0.62
C PRO A 351 -22.84 2.69 0.40
N LEU A 352 -21.95 1.78 0.83
CA LEU A 352 -22.10 0.34 0.65
C LEU A 352 -23.02 -0.27 1.73
N PRO A 353 -23.75 -1.35 1.43
CA PRO A 353 -24.60 -2.04 2.40
C PRO A 353 -23.75 -2.89 3.36
N LEU A 354 -23.03 -2.23 4.28
CA LEU A 354 -22.17 -2.88 5.26
C LEU A 354 -23.00 -3.45 6.43
N ASP A 355 -22.73 -4.68 6.82
CA ASP A 355 -23.28 -5.25 8.06
C ASP A 355 -22.47 -4.73 9.26
N ARG A 356 -23.06 -3.83 10.04
CA ARG A 356 -22.42 -3.24 11.23
C ARG A 356 -22.05 -4.27 12.29
N ALA A 357 -22.73 -5.42 12.35
CA ALA A 357 -22.44 -6.45 13.33
C ALA A 357 -21.15 -7.22 13.00
N THR A 358 -20.84 -7.40 11.71
CA THR A 358 -19.67 -8.18 11.27
C THR A 358 -18.55 -7.30 10.74
N PHE A 359 -18.81 -6.04 10.37
CA PHE A 359 -17.88 -5.15 9.69
C PHE A 359 -16.50 -5.05 10.37
N ALA A 360 -16.49 -4.89 11.70
CA ALA A 360 -15.24 -4.77 12.43
C ALA A 360 -14.40 -6.06 12.37
N VAL A 361 -15.06 -7.22 12.48
CA VAL A 361 -14.41 -8.53 12.35
C VAL A 361 -13.94 -8.73 10.91
N ASP A 362 -14.78 -8.44 9.92
CA ASP A 362 -14.44 -8.54 8.50
C ASP A 362 -13.24 -7.67 8.11
N MET A 363 -13.14 -6.46 8.66
CA MET A 363 -11.99 -5.59 8.44
C MET A 363 -10.71 -6.19 9.00
N ASP A 364 -10.75 -6.70 10.25
CA ASP A 364 -9.58 -7.28 10.89
C ASP A 364 -9.14 -8.60 10.21
N LEU A 365 -10.07 -9.45 9.77
CA LEU A 365 -9.75 -10.68 9.01
C LEU A 365 -9.14 -10.34 7.65
N VAL A 366 -9.66 -9.33 6.95
CA VAL A 366 -9.04 -8.87 5.70
C VAL A 366 -7.66 -8.25 5.95
N ALA A 367 -7.46 -7.54 7.07
CA ALA A 367 -6.14 -7.07 7.47
C ALA A 367 -5.15 -8.23 7.68
N LEU A 368 -5.56 -9.32 8.34
CA LEU A 368 -4.74 -10.52 8.52
C LEU A 368 -4.34 -11.14 7.17
N GLN A 369 -5.28 -11.28 6.23
CA GLN A 369 -5.00 -11.76 4.87
C GLN A 369 -3.93 -10.91 4.18
N ARG A 370 -4.09 -9.58 4.24
CA ARG A 370 -3.15 -8.63 3.63
C ARG A 370 -1.77 -8.68 4.27
N GLN A 371 -1.70 -8.78 5.60
CA GLN A 371 -0.45 -8.84 6.34
C GLN A 371 0.32 -10.13 6.06
N LEU A 372 -0.36 -11.28 5.98
CA LEU A 372 0.24 -12.54 5.56
C LEU A 372 0.82 -12.45 4.14
N LYS A 373 0.02 -11.94 3.19
CA LYS A 373 0.47 -11.65 1.83
C LYS A 373 1.71 -10.74 1.84
N ALA A 374 1.70 -9.65 2.61
CA ALA A 374 2.80 -8.70 2.69
C ALA A 374 4.09 -9.33 3.23
N VAL A 375 4.02 -10.12 4.30
CA VAL A 375 5.17 -10.87 4.85
C VAL A 375 5.77 -11.81 3.79
N GLY A 376 4.94 -12.54 3.05
CA GLY A 376 5.38 -13.36 1.92
C GLY A 376 6.04 -12.54 0.82
N ILE A 377 5.47 -11.39 0.44
CA ILE A 377 6.04 -10.48 -0.56
C ILE A 377 7.39 -9.93 -0.10
N PHE A 378 7.54 -9.54 1.16
CA PHE A 378 8.80 -9.02 1.69
C PHE A 378 9.90 -10.08 1.63
N ALA A 379 9.58 -11.33 1.99
CA ALA A 379 10.50 -12.46 1.85
C ALA A 379 10.87 -12.69 0.37
N ARG A 380 9.90 -12.67 -0.54
CA ARG A 380 10.12 -12.84 -1.98
C ARG A 380 11.01 -11.75 -2.57
N LEU A 381 10.75 -10.49 -2.25
CA LEU A 381 11.55 -9.35 -2.73
C LEU A 381 13.01 -9.49 -2.33
N TRP A 382 13.29 -9.99 -1.12
CA TRP A 382 14.65 -10.24 -0.70
C TRP A 382 15.27 -11.45 -1.39
N LEU A 383 14.63 -12.62 -1.31
CA LEU A 383 15.19 -13.89 -1.77
C LEU A 383 15.38 -13.93 -3.29
N ARG A 384 14.42 -13.40 -4.05
CA ARG A 384 14.43 -13.43 -5.52
C ARG A 384 15.09 -12.20 -6.12
N ASP A 385 14.81 -11.01 -5.58
CA ASP A 385 15.20 -9.74 -6.20
C ASP A 385 16.38 -9.06 -5.48
N GLY A 386 16.86 -9.61 -4.36
CA GLY A 386 17.94 -9.01 -3.57
C GLY A 386 17.56 -7.68 -2.89
N ARG A 387 16.25 -7.38 -2.78
CA ARG A 387 15.75 -6.12 -2.19
C ARG A 387 15.36 -6.33 -0.73
N ASP A 388 16.10 -5.71 0.17
CA ASP A 388 15.98 -5.91 1.62
C ASP A 388 15.22 -4.78 2.36
N SER A 389 14.85 -3.70 1.66
CA SER A 389 14.25 -2.48 2.25
C SER A 389 12.99 -2.75 3.07
N HIS A 390 12.27 -3.84 2.79
CA HIS A 390 11.02 -4.21 3.46
C HIS A 390 11.20 -5.16 4.65
N LEU A 391 12.37 -5.78 4.79
CA LEU A 391 12.63 -6.74 5.85
C LEU A 391 12.49 -6.19 7.28
N PRO A 392 12.79 -4.90 7.57
CA PRO A 392 12.51 -4.33 8.89
C PRO A 392 11.04 -4.43 9.32
N HIS A 393 10.10 -4.59 8.37
CA HIS A 393 8.67 -4.69 8.66
C HIS A 393 8.19 -6.13 8.91
N VAL A 394 8.95 -7.16 8.55
CA VAL A 394 8.53 -8.57 8.67
C VAL A 394 8.15 -8.94 10.11
N VAL A 395 9.06 -8.66 11.06
CA VAL A 395 8.85 -9.01 12.47
C VAL A 395 7.71 -8.19 13.09
N PRO A 396 7.67 -6.84 12.98
CA PRO A 396 6.54 -6.08 13.49
C PRO A 396 5.19 -6.48 12.89
N VAL A 397 5.13 -6.88 11.62
CA VAL A 397 3.88 -7.34 11.00
C VAL A 397 3.46 -8.70 11.55
N LEU A 398 4.39 -9.63 11.74
CA LEU A 398 4.10 -10.93 12.37
C LEU A 398 3.58 -10.78 13.81
N GLU A 399 4.14 -9.86 14.59
CA GLU A 399 3.65 -9.56 15.95
C GLU A 399 2.21 -9.05 15.91
N ARG A 400 1.89 -8.17 14.95
CA ARG A 400 0.52 -7.68 14.76
C ARG A 400 -0.43 -8.78 14.29
N ILE A 401 0.01 -9.70 13.43
CA ILE A 401 -0.76 -10.89 13.04
C ILE A 401 -1.09 -11.72 14.29
N ALA A 402 -0.11 -12.02 15.14
CA ALA A 402 -0.31 -12.80 16.36
C ALA A 402 -1.37 -12.16 17.29
N VAL A 403 -1.20 -10.86 17.59
CA VAL A 403 -2.12 -10.11 18.45
C VAL A 403 -3.53 -10.03 17.85
N LEU A 404 -3.64 -9.70 16.57
CA LEU A 404 -4.93 -9.49 15.93
C LEU A 404 -5.69 -10.80 15.73
N ALA A 405 -5.01 -11.88 15.32
CA ALA A 405 -5.62 -13.20 15.21
C ALA A 405 -6.03 -13.74 16.60
N GLY A 406 -5.20 -13.52 17.62
CA GLY A 406 -5.50 -13.92 19.00
C GLY A 406 -6.73 -13.25 19.58
N ARG A 407 -6.97 -11.97 19.24
CA ARG A 407 -8.19 -11.23 19.63
C ARG A 407 -9.47 -11.92 19.15
N HIS A 408 -9.44 -12.52 17.96
CA HIS A 408 -10.59 -13.15 17.34
C HIS A 408 -10.69 -14.66 17.63
N ALA A 409 -9.69 -15.26 18.29
CA ALA A 409 -9.67 -16.67 18.64
C ALA A 409 -10.92 -17.19 19.39
N PRO A 410 -11.54 -16.44 20.33
CA PRO A 410 -12.75 -16.91 21.01
C PRO A 410 -13.96 -17.06 20.09
N ALA A 411 -14.05 -16.26 19.03
CA ALA A 411 -15.15 -16.29 18.07
C ALA A 411 -14.84 -17.18 16.86
N VAL A 412 -13.56 -17.26 16.47
CA VAL A 412 -13.08 -17.99 15.29
C VAL A 412 -11.86 -18.82 15.72
N PRO A 413 -12.04 -20.07 16.18
CA PRO A 413 -10.95 -20.88 16.73
C PRO A 413 -9.74 -21.07 15.80
N ALA A 414 -9.95 -21.11 14.48
CA ALA A 414 -8.86 -21.20 13.51
C ALA A 414 -7.90 -20.00 13.57
N LEU A 415 -8.38 -18.81 13.98
CA LEU A 415 -7.52 -17.64 14.19
C LEU A 415 -6.67 -17.77 15.47
N GLY A 416 -7.10 -18.56 16.45
CA GLY A 416 -6.25 -18.93 17.58
C GLY A 416 -5.05 -19.77 17.15
N ALA A 417 -5.26 -20.71 16.20
CA ALA A 417 -4.17 -21.48 15.61
C ALA A 417 -3.24 -20.60 14.77
N LEU A 418 -3.78 -19.63 14.02
CA LEU A 418 -2.98 -18.65 13.29
C LEU A 418 -2.13 -17.77 14.23
N ALA A 419 -2.70 -17.34 15.36
CA ALA A 419 -1.98 -16.57 16.36
C ALA A 419 -0.79 -17.34 16.92
N ALA A 420 -1.03 -18.58 17.37
CA ALA A 420 0.01 -19.47 17.88
C ALA A 420 1.08 -19.75 16.80
N HIS A 421 0.68 -19.97 15.55
CA HIS A 421 1.60 -20.14 14.42
C HIS A 421 2.51 -18.92 14.25
N ALA A 422 1.94 -17.71 14.24
CA ALA A 422 2.72 -16.47 14.13
C ALA A 422 3.71 -16.31 15.30
N GLU A 423 3.30 -16.63 16.54
CA GLU A 423 4.18 -16.62 17.71
C GLU A 423 5.36 -17.60 17.59
N VAL A 424 5.12 -18.81 17.08
CA VAL A 424 6.17 -19.81 16.86
C VAL A 424 7.15 -19.37 15.76
N MET A 425 6.68 -18.66 14.73
CA MET A 425 7.53 -18.16 13.65
C MET A 425 8.38 -16.94 14.04
N LEU A 426 7.98 -16.17 15.06
CA LEU A 426 8.67 -14.92 15.45
C LEU A 426 10.15 -15.11 15.79
N PRO A 427 10.57 -16.06 16.67
CA PRO A 427 11.98 -16.27 16.97
C PRO A 427 12.79 -16.70 15.74
N ALA A 428 12.24 -17.58 14.90
CA ALA A 428 12.89 -18.05 13.69
C ALA A 428 13.08 -16.90 12.68
N ALA A 429 12.06 -16.06 12.50
CA ALA A 429 12.13 -14.88 11.65
C ALA A 429 13.18 -13.89 12.17
N ARG A 430 13.20 -13.58 13.47
CA ARG A 430 14.21 -12.70 14.08
C ARG A 430 15.63 -13.24 13.84
N ALA A 431 15.88 -14.50 14.19
CA ALA A 431 17.20 -15.12 14.02
C ALA A 431 17.65 -15.11 12.56
N ARG A 432 16.77 -15.47 11.62
CA ARG A 432 17.08 -15.48 10.18
C ARG A 432 17.41 -14.10 9.64
N LEU A 433 16.68 -13.09 10.14
CA LEU A 433 16.83 -11.70 9.77
C LEU A 433 18.03 -11.02 10.46
N GLU A 434 18.48 -11.49 11.62
CA GLU A 434 19.70 -11.00 12.26
C GLU A 434 20.95 -11.63 11.63
N ALA A 435 20.88 -12.90 11.20
CA ALA A 435 21.94 -13.61 10.52
C ALA A 435 22.09 -13.25 9.02
N ARG A 436 21.61 -12.07 8.61
CA ARG A 436 21.77 -11.60 7.23
C ARG A 436 23.24 -11.27 6.96
N PRO A 437 23.80 -11.68 5.81
CA PRO A 437 25.21 -11.45 5.47
C PRO A 437 25.55 -9.97 5.26
#